data_AF-E9I4K8-F1
#
_entry.id   AF-E9I4K8-F1
#
_cell.length_a   1.000
_cell.length_b   1.000
_cell.length_c   1.000
_cell.angle_alpha   90.00
_cell.angle_beta   90.00
_cell.angle_gamma   90.00
#
_symmetry.space_group_name_H-M   'P 1'
#
loop_
_entity.id
_entity.type
_entity.pdbx_description
1 polymer ?
#
loop_
_entity_poly.entity_id
_entity_poly.type
_entity_poly.pdbx_seq_one_letter_code
_entity_poly.pdbx_strand_id
1 'polypeptide(L)'
;MENDIGLNNPIPDLVTGDFDSAEPRCLKYYQTHGAKIIHTPDQDETDFNKCVRHVYAELTSREMKVNAIIAVCENTGRLDHILSNLNTLQQARDIIGEIPLYLLTHNSISWVLHPGRHRIHVDERVVNHHCGLIPLGQPAYVTSSGLKWDMDCLKLEFGGLISTSNMFTDQPIVKLETDRPVLFTMTLPQWK
;
A
#
# COMPACT_ATOMS: atom_id res chain seq x y z
N MET A 1 -7.47 27.14 15.78
CA MET A 1 -6.26 26.42 16.22
C MET A 1 -5.58 25.96 14.96
N GLU A 2 -4.54 26.68 14.55
CA GLU A 2 -3.61 26.19 13.53
C GLU A 2 -2.98 24.91 14.10
N ASN A 3 -3.12 23.78 13.40
CA ASN A 3 -2.43 22.56 13.78
C ASN A 3 -0.96 22.69 13.40
N ASP A 4 -0.05 22.25 14.28
CA ASP A 4 1.42 22.30 14.23
C ASP A 4 2.09 21.66 12.97
N ILE A 5 1.31 21.29 11.96
CA ILE A 5 1.76 20.60 10.75
C ILE A 5 1.71 21.48 9.49
N GLY A 6 1.26 22.74 9.57
CA GLY A 6 1.25 23.67 8.43
C GLY A 6 0.37 23.25 7.25
N LEU A 7 -0.42 22.19 7.39
CA LEU A 7 -1.45 21.80 6.45
C LEU A 7 -2.73 22.53 6.83
N ASN A 8 -3.14 23.51 6.00
CA ASN A 8 -4.53 23.96 6.00
C ASN A 8 -5.40 22.71 5.92
N ASN A 9 -6.22 22.44 6.95
CA ASN A 9 -6.96 21.19 7.13
C ASN A 9 -7.66 20.81 5.80
N PRO A 10 -7.09 19.91 4.99
CA PRO A 10 -7.56 19.74 3.62
C PRO A 10 -8.93 19.08 3.68
N ILE A 11 -9.90 19.65 2.95
CA ILE A 11 -11.22 19.03 2.85
C ILE A 11 -11.09 17.86 1.87
N PRO A 12 -11.34 16.61 2.29
CA PRO A 12 -11.30 15.47 1.39
C PRO A 12 -12.49 15.53 0.42
N ASP A 13 -12.31 15.03 -0.80
CA ASP A 13 -13.42 14.86 -1.75
C ASP A 13 -14.48 13.89 -1.22
N LEU A 14 -14.06 12.89 -0.45
CA LEU A 14 -14.86 11.77 0.02
C LEU A 14 -14.48 11.38 1.45
N VAL A 15 -15.46 11.12 2.31
CA VAL A 15 -15.30 10.41 3.59
C VAL A 15 -16.22 9.19 3.57
N THR A 16 -15.66 8.00 3.75
CA THR A 16 -16.40 6.73 3.72
C THR A 16 -16.01 5.83 4.88
N GLY A 17 -16.95 5.03 5.35
CA GLY A 17 -16.76 4.09 6.45
C GLY A 17 -18.09 3.71 7.10
N ASP A 18 -18.07 2.76 8.03
CA ASP A 18 -19.25 2.46 8.85
C ASP A 18 -19.51 3.52 9.95
N PHE A 19 -18.51 4.39 10.18
CA PHE A 19 -18.52 5.51 11.11
C PHE A 19 -18.68 5.14 12.58
N ASP A 20 -18.27 3.93 12.98
CA ASP A 20 -18.23 3.50 14.38
C ASP A 20 -17.14 4.21 15.22
N SER A 21 -16.13 4.74 14.54
CA SER A 21 -14.92 5.37 15.08
C SER A 21 -14.87 6.88 14.82
N ALA A 22 -15.72 7.39 13.92
CA ALA A 22 -15.74 8.80 13.54
C ALA A 22 -16.65 9.63 14.46
N GLU A 23 -16.13 10.76 14.97
CA GLU A 23 -16.95 11.67 15.75
C GLU A 23 -18.01 12.38 14.88
N PRO A 24 -19.30 12.44 15.28
CA PRO A 24 -20.36 13.07 14.48
C PRO A 24 -20.07 14.54 14.11
N ARG A 25 -19.38 15.29 14.98
CA ARG A 25 -18.99 16.68 14.70
C ARG A 25 -18.00 16.79 13.53
N CYS A 26 -17.09 15.83 13.38
CA CYS A 26 -16.10 15.80 12.30
C CYS A 26 -16.77 15.47 10.97
N LEU A 27 -17.67 14.49 10.95
CA LEU A 27 -18.47 14.17 9.75
C LEU A 27 -19.28 15.37 9.29
N LYS A 28 -19.96 16.05 10.22
CA LYS A 28 -20.71 17.28 9.92
C LYS A 28 -19.81 18.40 9.41
N TYR A 29 -18.63 18.57 9.99
CA TYR A 29 -17.65 19.56 9.53
C TYR A 29 -17.27 19.29 8.08
N TYR A 30 -16.80 18.10 7.73
CA TYR A 30 -16.38 17.79 6.36
C TYR A 30 -17.55 17.88 5.37
N GLN A 31 -18.73 17.40 5.76
CA GLN A 31 -19.94 17.49 4.92
C GLN A 31 -20.29 18.95 4.59
N THR A 32 -20.29 19.84 5.59
CA THR A 32 -20.61 21.27 5.40
C THR A 32 -19.56 22.03 4.60
N HIS A 33 -18.33 21.49 4.52
CA HIS A 33 -17.24 22.06 3.73
C HIS A 33 -17.08 21.42 2.35
N GLY A 34 -17.99 20.53 1.94
CA GLY A 34 -18.09 20.00 0.57
C GLY A 34 -17.65 18.55 0.38
N ALA A 35 -17.21 17.85 1.42
CA ALA A 35 -16.88 16.44 1.33
C ALA A 35 -18.13 15.57 1.11
N LYS A 36 -18.04 14.60 0.20
CA LYS A 36 -19.08 13.58 0.02
C LYS A 36 -18.98 12.53 1.13
N ILE A 37 -19.99 12.42 1.98
CA ILE A 37 -20.05 11.42 3.04
C ILE A 37 -20.79 10.17 2.53
N ILE A 38 -20.15 9.01 2.56
CA ILE A 38 -20.76 7.72 2.19
C ILE A 38 -20.71 6.79 3.40
N HIS A 39 -21.89 6.43 3.92
CA HIS A 39 -21.99 5.43 4.98
C HIS A 39 -21.93 4.02 4.37
N THR A 40 -21.00 3.20 4.86
CA THR A 40 -20.77 1.83 4.38
C THR A 40 -20.91 0.83 5.53
N PRO A 41 -22.15 0.46 5.92
CA PRO A 41 -22.40 -0.32 7.14
C PRO A 41 -22.01 -1.79 7.06
N ASP A 42 -21.63 -2.30 5.87
CA ASP A 42 -21.21 -3.68 5.68
C ASP A 42 -20.05 -4.06 6.61
N GLN A 43 -20.20 -5.19 7.29
CA GLN A 43 -19.28 -5.70 8.31
C GLN A 43 -18.46 -6.89 7.79
N ASP A 44 -18.77 -7.41 6.61
CA ASP A 44 -17.97 -8.48 5.97
C ASP A 44 -16.70 -7.92 5.29
N GLU A 45 -16.58 -6.60 5.20
CA GLU A 45 -15.49 -5.89 4.53
C GLU A 45 -14.97 -4.71 5.37
N THR A 46 -13.65 -4.53 5.43
CA THR A 46 -13.05 -3.41 6.17
C THR A 46 -13.27 -2.07 5.48
N ASP A 47 -13.25 -0.99 6.26
CA ASP A 47 -13.37 0.38 5.71
C ASP A 47 -12.29 0.70 4.67
N PHE A 48 -11.08 0.13 4.79
CA PHE A 48 -10.05 0.32 3.77
C PHE A 48 -10.44 -0.30 2.43
N ASN A 49 -10.92 -1.54 2.42
CA ASN A 49 -11.31 -2.21 1.18
C ASN A 49 -12.56 -1.53 0.56
N LYS A 50 -13.53 -1.14 1.40
CA LYS A 50 -14.71 -0.35 0.97
C LYS A 50 -14.29 0.99 0.37
N CYS A 51 -13.30 1.64 0.97
CA CYS A 51 -12.73 2.89 0.46
C CYS A 51 -12.09 2.71 -0.93
N VAL A 52 -11.30 1.65 -1.15
CA VAL A 52 -10.71 1.35 -2.47
C VAL A 52 -11.78 1.22 -3.55
N ARG A 53 -12.91 0.56 -3.25
CA ARG A 53 -14.06 0.47 -4.18
C ARG A 53 -14.66 1.83 -4.50
N HIS A 54 -14.84 2.68 -3.49
CA HIS A 54 -15.39 4.02 -3.70
C HIS A 54 -14.44 4.93 -4.48
N VAL A 55 -13.14 4.87 -4.20
CA VAL A 55 -12.12 5.58 -4.99
C VAL A 55 -12.19 5.14 -6.45
N TYR A 56 -12.27 3.84 -6.72
CA TYR A 56 -12.37 3.33 -8.10
C TYR A 56 -13.65 3.80 -8.82
N ALA A 57 -14.78 3.80 -8.11
CA ALA A 57 -16.05 4.30 -8.64
C ALA A 57 -15.98 5.80 -8.98
N GLU A 58 -15.37 6.62 -8.11
CA GLU A 58 -15.14 8.04 -8.38
C GLU A 58 -14.22 8.25 -9.59
N LEU A 59 -13.11 7.50 -9.68
CA LEU A 59 -12.21 7.57 -10.84
C LEU A 59 -12.92 7.22 -12.15
N THR A 60 -13.72 6.15 -12.14
CA THR A 60 -14.47 5.70 -13.32
C THR A 60 -15.55 6.70 -13.73
N SER A 61 -16.35 7.17 -12.78
CA SER A 61 -17.45 8.11 -13.05
C SER A 61 -16.97 9.48 -13.55
N ARG A 62 -15.76 9.89 -13.16
CA ARG A 62 -15.14 11.15 -13.60
C ARG A 62 -14.23 10.97 -14.82
N GLU A 63 -14.13 9.75 -15.37
CA GLU A 63 -13.20 9.38 -16.44
C GLU A 63 -11.74 9.77 -16.13
N MET A 64 -11.36 9.74 -14.85
CA MET A 64 -10.04 10.12 -14.38
C MET A 64 -9.08 8.94 -14.44
N LYS A 65 -7.92 9.16 -15.05
CA LYS A 65 -6.81 8.19 -15.08
C LYS A 65 -5.76 8.59 -14.06
N VAL A 66 -5.37 7.64 -13.22
CA VAL A 66 -4.28 7.80 -12.24
C VAL A 66 -3.21 6.76 -12.51
N ASN A 67 -1.96 7.12 -12.23
CA ASN A 67 -0.84 6.18 -12.35
C ASN A 67 -0.70 5.26 -11.12
N ALA A 68 -1.28 5.66 -9.99
CA ALA A 68 -1.20 4.94 -8.72
C ALA A 68 -2.23 5.46 -7.72
N ILE A 69 -2.53 4.65 -6.71
CA ILE A 69 -3.24 5.02 -5.49
C ILE A 69 -2.26 4.85 -4.33
N ILE A 70 -2.19 5.82 -3.43
CA ILE A 70 -1.36 5.76 -2.22
C ILE A 70 -2.30 5.76 -1.01
N ALA A 71 -2.34 4.64 -0.29
CA ALA A 71 -3.01 4.51 0.99
C ALA A 71 -2.02 4.85 2.11
N VAL A 72 -2.31 5.93 2.84
CA VAL A 72 -1.54 6.32 4.02
C VAL A 72 -2.12 5.58 5.22
N CYS A 73 -1.33 4.70 5.83
CA CYS A 73 -1.77 3.84 6.91
C CYS A 73 -0.74 3.77 8.02
N GLU A 74 -1.20 3.44 9.22
CA GLU A 74 -0.29 3.03 10.30
C GLU A 74 0.07 1.55 10.14
N ASN A 75 1.29 1.19 10.56
CA ASN A 75 1.69 -0.22 10.76
C ASN A 75 1.81 -0.59 12.24
N THR A 76 1.34 0.28 13.13
CA THR A 76 1.38 0.10 14.58
C THR A 76 -0.02 -0.19 15.13
N GLY A 77 -0.11 -0.63 16.39
CA GLY A 77 -1.38 -0.88 17.07
C GLY A 77 -1.93 -2.29 16.82
N ARG A 78 -3.17 -2.39 16.36
CA ARG A 78 -3.90 -3.65 16.19
C ARG A 78 -3.29 -4.51 15.08
N LEU A 79 -2.70 -5.65 15.45
CA LEU A 79 -2.04 -6.56 14.50
C LEU A 79 -2.98 -7.06 13.41
N ASP A 80 -4.22 -7.38 13.77
CA ASP A 80 -5.25 -7.82 12.84
C ASP A 80 -5.58 -6.74 11.80
N HIS A 81 -5.54 -5.45 12.14
CA HIS A 81 -5.69 -4.36 11.18
C HIS A 81 -4.49 -4.25 10.24
N ILE A 82 -3.27 -4.42 10.76
CA ILE A 82 -2.04 -4.43 9.93
C ILE A 82 -2.13 -5.54 8.88
N LEU A 83 -2.52 -6.75 9.31
CA LEU A 83 -2.68 -7.89 8.40
C LEU A 83 -3.85 -7.67 7.43
N SER A 84 -4.93 -7.02 7.86
CA SER A 84 -6.06 -6.65 7.00
C SER A 84 -5.66 -5.64 5.91
N ASN A 85 -4.76 -4.71 6.19
CA ASN A 85 -4.20 -3.80 5.17
C ASN A 85 -3.43 -4.58 4.09
N LEU A 86 -2.65 -5.59 4.49
CA LEU A 86 -1.96 -6.47 3.54
C LEU A 86 -2.95 -7.32 2.73
N ASN A 87 -4.03 -7.79 3.35
CA ASN A 87 -5.09 -8.50 2.66
C ASN A 87 -5.82 -7.60 1.65
N THR A 88 -6.06 -6.32 1.99
CA THR A 88 -6.64 -5.34 1.07
C THR A 88 -5.74 -5.11 -0.15
N LEU A 89 -4.42 -5.00 0.04
CA LEU A 89 -3.46 -4.93 -1.07
C LEU A 89 -3.55 -6.14 -2.00
N GLN A 90 -3.72 -7.34 -1.45
CA GLN A 90 -3.87 -8.58 -2.22
C GLN A 90 -5.18 -8.60 -3.02
N GLN A 91 -6.28 -8.10 -2.45
CA GLN A 91 -7.60 -8.03 -3.09
C GLN A 91 -7.73 -6.86 -4.07
N ALA A 92 -6.90 -5.82 -3.94
CA ALA A 92 -7.02 -4.59 -4.72
C ALA A 92 -7.02 -4.83 -6.23
N ARG A 93 -6.25 -5.81 -6.74
CA ARG A 93 -6.24 -6.13 -8.18
C ARG A 93 -7.63 -6.48 -8.73
N ASP A 94 -8.45 -7.16 -7.94
CA ASP A 94 -9.81 -7.55 -8.34
C ASP A 94 -10.78 -6.36 -8.30
N ILE A 95 -10.40 -5.26 -7.63
CA ILE A 95 -11.21 -4.05 -7.45
C ILE A 95 -10.81 -2.98 -8.46
N ILE A 96 -9.52 -2.64 -8.53
CA ILE A 96 -8.95 -1.52 -9.28
C ILE A 96 -8.13 -1.95 -10.51
N GLY A 97 -8.12 -3.24 -10.85
CA GLY A 97 -7.43 -3.77 -12.01
C GLY A 97 -5.91 -3.61 -11.92
N GLU A 98 -5.31 -3.00 -12.94
CA GLU A 98 -3.85 -2.82 -13.04
C GLU A 98 -3.34 -1.55 -12.34
N ILE A 99 -4.21 -0.74 -11.73
CA ILE A 99 -3.81 0.46 -11.01
C ILE A 99 -2.98 0.04 -9.77
N PRO A 100 -1.72 0.45 -9.65
CA PRO A 100 -0.91 0.14 -8.47
C PRO A 100 -1.49 0.76 -7.21
N LEU A 101 -1.65 -0.04 -6.16
CA LEU A 101 -1.97 0.42 -4.81
C LEU A 101 -0.73 0.29 -3.92
N TYR A 102 -0.27 1.43 -3.40
CA TYR A 102 0.86 1.51 -2.48
C TYR A 102 0.35 1.76 -1.07
N LEU A 103 0.89 1.02 -0.12
CA LEU A 103 0.74 1.27 1.31
C LEU A 103 1.93 2.11 1.79
N LEU A 104 1.68 3.37 2.11
CA LEU A 104 2.65 4.26 2.73
C LEU A 104 2.44 4.25 4.24
N THR A 105 3.46 3.81 4.96
CA THR A 105 3.51 3.84 6.43
C THR A 105 4.69 4.71 6.87
N HIS A 106 4.85 4.92 8.19
CA HIS A 106 5.79 5.89 8.78
C HIS A 106 7.10 6.10 8.00
N ASN A 107 7.85 5.03 7.73
CA ASN A 107 9.10 5.10 6.98
C ASN A 107 9.21 4.04 5.88
N SER A 108 8.10 3.48 5.42
CA SER A 108 8.13 2.43 4.39
C SER A 108 7.00 2.57 3.40
N ILE A 109 7.27 2.10 2.19
CA ILE A 109 6.29 1.92 1.14
C ILE A 109 6.25 0.44 0.74
N SER A 110 5.04 -0.10 0.59
CA SER A 110 4.82 -1.51 0.26
C SER A 110 3.75 -1.67 -0.81
N TRP A 111 3.90 -2.65 -1.70
CA TRP A 111 2.91 -2.98 -2.73
C TRP A 111 3.06 -4.43 -3.17
N VAL A 112 2.05 -4.94 -3.88
CA VAL A 112 2.04 -6.33 -4.37
C VAL A 112 2.65 -6.41 -5.76
N LEU A 113 3.61 -7.30 -5.91
CA LEU A 113 4.09 -7.79 -7.20
C LEU A 113 3.31 -9.05 -7.54
N HIS A 114 2.47 -8.96 -8.57
CA HIS A 114 1.74 -10.11 -9.10
C HIS A 114 2.65 -11.04 -9.92
N PRO A 115 2.21 -12.27 -10.24
CA PRO A 115 3.01 -13.18 -11.07
C PRO A 115 3.50 -12.53 -12.36
N GLY A 116 4.79 -12.71 -12.67
CA GLY A 116 5.44 -12.15 -13.85
C GLY A 116 6.75 -11.43 -13.53
N ARG A 117 7.16 -10.58 -14.46
CA ARG A 117 8.43 -9.84 -14.44
C ARG A 117 8.21 -8.37 -14.14
N HIS A 118 9.03 -7.84 -13.24
CA HIS A 118 8.95 -6.49 -12.72
C HIS A 118 10.29 -5.77 -12.85
N ARG A 119 10.22 -4.45 -13.02
CA ARG A 119 11.37 -3.54 -13.01
C ARG A 119 11.08 -2.40 -12.06
N ILE A 120 11.78 -2.36 -10.94
CA ILE A 120 11.66 -1.31 -9.94
C ILE A 120 12.83 -0.34 -10.17
N HIS A 121 12.51 0.91 -10.48
CA HIS A 121 13.52 1.96 -10.59
C HIS A 121 13.87 2.45 -9.19
N VAL A 122 15.15 2.44 -8.88
CA VAL A 122 15.68 2.67 -7.54
C VAL A 122 16.48 3.97 -7.56
N ASP A 123 16.14 4.87 -6.64
CA ASP A 123 16.85 6.13 -6.44
C ASP A 123 18.10 5.90 -5.58
N GLU A 124 19.19 6.61 -5.84
CA GLU A 124 20.44 6.48 -5.08
C GLU A 124 20.25 6.70 -3.56
N ARG A 125 19.23 7.48 -3.16
CA ARG A 125 18.90 7.75 -1.76
C ARG A 125 18.44 6.50 -1.00
N VAL A 126 17.93 5.46 -1.67
CA VAL A 126 17.50 4.22 -1.01
C VAL A 126 18.59 3.15 -0.96
N VAL A 127 19.77 3.36 -1.57
CA VAL A 127 20.84 2.33 -1.64
C VAL A 127 21.26 1.81 -0.26
N ASN A 128 21.29 2.69 0.74
CA ASN A 128 21.64 2.34 2.13
C ASN A 128 20.43 1.95 2.99
N HIS A 129 19.25 1.75 2.39
CA HIS A 129 18.02 1.42 3.08
C HIS A 129 17.63 -0.04 2.85
N HIS A 130 16.79 -0.57 3.74
CA HIS A 130 16.34 -1.95 3.67
C HIS A 130 15.16 -2.12 2.71
N CYS A 131 15.10 -3.30 2.12
CA CYS A 131 13.91 -3.81 1.44
C CYS A 131 13.61 -5.25 1.86
N GLY A 132 12.46 -5.75 1.47
CA GLY A 132 12.03 -7.10 1.75
C GLY A 132 11.02 -7.61 0.74
N LEU A 133 10.94 -8.93 0.64
CA LEU A 133 9.96 -9.65 -0.16
C LEU A 133 9.27 -10.69 0.70
N ILE A 134 7.93 -10.60 0.76
CA ILE A 134 7.10 -11.42 1.63
C ILE A 134 6.05 -12.14 0.77
N PRO A 135 6.02 -13.49 0.77
CA PRO A 135 5.04 -14.24 0.01
C PRO A 135 3.64 -14.01 0.60
N LEU A 136 2.66 -13.65 -0.24
CA LEU A 136 1.29 -13.38 0.23
C LEU A 136 0.38 -14.57 -0.02
N GLY A 137 -0.13 -15.14 1.08
CA GLY A 137 -1.14 -16.21 1.08
C GLY A 137 -0.61 -17.61 0.76
N GLN A 138 0.45 -17.74 -0.04
CA GLN A 138 1.04 -19.03 -0.43
C GLN A 138 2.54 -18.91 -0.72
N PRO A 139 3.32 -20.01 -0.66
CA PRO A 139 4.72 -20.00 -1.08
C PRO A 139 4.91 -19.46 -2.51
N ALA A 140 6.01 -18.75 -2.73
CA ALA A 140 6.36 -18.15 -4.01
C ALA A 140 7.83 -18.44 -4.35
N TYR A 141 8.13 -18.65 -5.62
CA TYR A 141 9.49 -18.72 -6.14
C TYR A 141 9.87 -17.36 -6.73
N VAL A 142 11.02 -16.84 -6.32
CA VAL A 142 11.48 -15.51 -6.71
C VAL A 142 12.88 -15.56 -7.30
N THR A 143 13.05 -14.87 -8.43
CA THR A 143 14.37 -14.57 -9.01
C THR A 143 14.58 -13.06 -9.01
N SER A 144 15.78 -12.60 -8.65
CA SER A 144 16.08 -11.17 -8.55
C SER A 144 17.46 -10.82 -9.08
N SER A 145 17.61 -9.57 -9.53
CA SER A 145 18.91 -8.95 -9.81
C SER A 145 18.90 -7.50 -9.34
N GLY A 146 19.96 -7.05 -8.68
CA GLY A 146 20.10 -5.67 -8.18
C GLY A 146 19.82 -5.53 -6.68
N LEU A 147 19.62 -6.64 -5.97
CA LEU A 147 19.58 -6.72 -4.52
C LEU A 147 20.91 -7.24 -3.96
N LYS A 148 21.25 -6.85 -2.74
CA LYS A 148 22.47 -7.30 -2.06
C LYS A 148 22.46 -8.81 -1.83
N TRP A 149 21.29 -9.35 -1.51
CA TRP A 149 21.03 -10.78 -1.49
C TRP A 149 20.05 -11.09 -2.62
N ASP A 150 20.59 -11.15 -3.83
CA ASP A 150 19.87 -11.61 -5.01
C ASP A 150 19.44 -13.08 -4.84
N MET A 151 18.40 -13.46 -5.59
CA MET A 151 17.69 -14.72 -5.48
C MET A 151 17.69 -15.41 -6.84
N ASP A 152 17.90 -16.73 -6.85
CA ASP A 152 17.83 -17.57 -8.04
C ASP A 152 16.79 -18.67 -7.80
N CYS A 153 15.59 -18.47 -8.35
CA CYS A 153 14.43 -19.33 -8.14
C CYS A 153 14.24 -19.73 -6.66
N LEU A 154 14.41 -18.77 -5.75
CA LEU A 154 14.40 -19.01 -4.32
C LEU A 154 12.97 -19.12 -3.80
N LYS A 155 12.67 -20.19 -3.07
CA LYS A 155 11.37 -20.37 -2.42
C LYS A 155 11.26 -19.46 -1.20
N LEU A 156 10.23 -18.62 -1.19
CA LEU A 156 9.79 -17.82 -0.05
C LEU A 156 8.50 -18.41 0.53
N GLU A 157 8.45 -18.61 1.85
CA GLU A 157 7.24 -19.07 2.56
C GLU A 157 7.25 -18.70 4.05
N PHE A 158 6.06 -18.47 4.61
CA PHE A 158 5.91 -18.41 6.08
C PHE A 158 6.23 -19.76 6.71
N GLY A 159 6.99 -19.75 7.81
CA GLY A 159 7.56 -20.96 8.42
C GLY A 159 8.86 -21.44 7.77
N GLY A 160 9.25 -20.84 6.63
CA GLY A 160 10.53 -21.03 5.96
C GLY A 160 11.25 -19.69 5.80
N LEU A 161 11.76 -19.44 4.59
CA LEU A 161 12.47 -18.21 4.29
C LEU A 161 11.51 -17.09 3.87
N ILE A 162 11.68 -15.92 4.46
CA ILE A 162 11.12 -14.65 3.99
C ILE A 162 12.30 -13.71 3.80
N SER A 163 12.36 -12.97 2.68
CA SER A 163 13.45 -12.02 2.45
C SER A 163 13.19 -10.75 3.26
N THR A 164 13.77 -10.66 4.45
CA THR A 164 13.74 -9.47 5.29
C THR A 164 15.14 -8.88 5.42
N SER A 165 15.20 -7.56 5.64
CA SER A 165 16.47 -6.82 5.77
C SER A 165 17.39 -6.95 4.55
N ASN A 166 16.83 -7.22 3.36
CA ASN A 166 17.57 -7.14 2.11
C ASN A 166 17.97 -5.68 1.85
N MET A 167 18.85 -5.43 0.88
CA MET A 167 19.33 -4.09 0.55
C MET A 167 19.45 -3.96 -0.96
N PHE A 168 19.44 -2.73 -1.45
CA PHE A 168 19.71 -2.44 -2.85
C PHE A 168 21.22 -2.49 -3.13
N THR A 169 21.60 -2.85 -4.35
CA THR A 169 22.95 -2.56 -4.85
C THR A 169 23.03 -1.12 -5.37
N ASP A 170 24.14 -0.75 -5.99
CA ASP A 170 24.32 0.51 -6.72
C ASP A 170 23.62 0.53 -8.09
N GLN A 171 22.91 -0.53 -8.47
CA GLN A 171 22.19 -0.59 -9.73
C GLN A 171 20.92 0.27 -9.69
N PRO A 172 20.61 1.03 -10.76
CA PRO A 172 19.43 1.91 -10.80
C PRO A 172 18.11 1.14 -10.97
N ILE A 173 18.18 -0.17 -11.24
CA ILE A 173 17.01 -1.00 -11.53
C ILE A 173 17.15 -2.33 -10.84
N VAL A 174 16.19 -2.64 -9.97
CA VAL A 174 15.97 -3.99 -9.46
C VAL A 174 15.02 -4.72 -10.41
N LYS A 175 15.43 -5.91 -10.87
CA LYS A 175 14.57 -6.81 -11.64
C LYS A 175 14.08 -7.91 -10.73
N LEU A 176 12.79 -8.23 -10.81
CA LEU A 176 12.17 -9.30 -10.04
C LEU A 176 11.30 -10.15 -10.95
N GLU A 177 11.36 -11.46 -10.79
CA GLU A 177 10.43 -12.41 -11.38
C GLU A 177 9.84 -13.27 -10.27
N THR A 178 8.52 -13.42 -10.28
CA THR A 178 7.81 -14.26 -9.30
C THR A 178 6.68 -15.03 -9.95
N ASP A 179 6.42 -16.25 -9.47
CA ASP A 179 5.34 -17.11 -9.94
C ASP A 179 4.01 -16.88 -9.19
N ARG A 180 4.07 -16.25 -8.01
CA ARG A 180 2.93 -15.99 -7.11
C ARG A 180 2.96 -14.55 -6.58
N PRO A 181 1.86 -14.02 -6.04
CA PRO A 181 1.86 -12.70 -5.42
C PRO A 181 2.87 -12.59 -4.27
N VAL A 182 3.72 -11.58 -4.32
CA VAL A 182 4.65 -11.24 -3.23
C VAL A 182 4.52 -9.76 -2.89
N LEU A 183 4.51 -9.43 -1.59
CA LEU A 183 4.66 -8.06 -1.13
C LEU A 183 6.11 -7.65 -1.31
N PHE A 184 6.36 -6.57 -2.04
CA PHE A 184 7.62 -5.85 -1.98
C PHE A 184 7.48 -4.70 -0.99
N THR A 185 8.44 -4.55 -0.10
CA THR A 185 8.48 -3.45 0.89
C THR A 185 9.86 -2.83 0.90
N MET A 186 9.93 -1.50 1.04
CA MET A 186 11.20 -0.80 1.18
C MET A 186 11.10 0.37 2.14
N THR A 187 12.19 0.62 2.86
CA THR A 187 12.35 1.78 3.71
C THR A 187 12.60 3.01 2.85
N LEU A 188 11.87 4.09 3.12
CA LEU A 188 12.05 5.38 2.48
C LEU A 188 13.12 6.20 3.21
N PRO A 189 13.94 6.98 2.48
CA PRO A 189 14.85 7.93 3.09
C PRO A 189 14.07 8.98 3.88
N GLN A 190 14.70 9.53 4.92
CA GLN A 190 14.11 10.66 5.64
C GLN A 190 13.84 11.83 4.70
N TRP A 191 12.68 12.43 4.85
CA TRP A 191 12.28 13.63 4.12
C TRP A 191 13.11 14.78 4.70
N LYS A 192 13.98 15.37 3.88
CA LYS A 192 14.76 16.57 4.25
C LYS A 192 13.98 17.82 3.94
#